data_AF-H2XUC8-F1
#
_entry.id   AF-H2XUC8-F1
#
_cell.length_a   1.000
_cell.length_b   1.000
_cell.length_c   1.000
_cell.angle_alpha   90.00
_cell.angle_beta   90.00
_cell.angle_gamma   90.00
#
_symmetry.space_group_name_H-M   'P 1'
#
loop_
_entity.id
_entity.type
_entity.pdbx_description
1 polymer ?
#
loop_
_entity_poly.entity_id
_entity_poly.type
_entity_poly.pdbx_seq_one_letter_code
_entity_poly.pdbx_strand_id
1 'polypeptide(L)'
;MNSFIGITLVLFIGVVASQNCTDDHWGEDCMNACGNCYVLDSNQPKCDPITGKCANGCTGGYTGVNCEKANCVQDCGPGLCVAENYCANCGDISLVSPNCEDIRLRGLLGSLMAFGVIAVSVTLCGFGSIWWKRRMDPSVTL
;
A
#
# COMPACT_ATOMS: atom_id res chain seq x y z
N MET A 1 -30.38 30.18 -48.91
CA MET A 1 -30.71 29.52 -47.63
C MET A 1 -30.30 28.05 -47.56
N ASN A 2 -30.11 27.34 -48.67
CA ASN A 2 -29.78 25.89 -48.64
C ASN A 2 -28.28 25.57 -48.45
N SER A 3 -27.35 26.51 -48.70
CA SER A 3 -25.90 26.27 -48.50
C SER A 3 -25.46 26.34 -47.04
N PHE A 4 -26.13 27.12 -46.19
CA PHE A 4 -25.79 27.23 -44.77
C PHE A 4 -26.22 25.99 -43.97
N ILE A 5 -27.27 25.30 -44.43
CA ILE A 5 -27.73 24.03 -43.87
C ILE A 5 -26.73 22.91 -44.19
N GLY A 6 -26.11 22.92 -45.38
CA GLY A 6 -25.07 21.97 -45.76
C GLY A 6 -23.78 22.12 -44.95
N ILE A 7 -23.33 23.36 -44.70
CA ILE A 7 -22.09 23.61 -43.94
C ILE A 7 -22.26 23.29 -42.46
N THR A 8 -23.44 23.55 -41.89
CA THR A 8 -23.75 23.17 -40.49
C THR A 8 -23.88 21.65 -40.33
N LEU A 9 -24.47 20.93 -41.30
CA LEU A 9 -24.49 19.46 -41.28
C LEU A 9 -23.10 18.83 -41.41
N VAL A 10 -22.22 19.39 -42.25
CA VAL A 10 -20.84 18.88 -42.42
C VAL A 10 -19.97 19.15 -41.18
N LEU A 11 -20.20 20.25 -40.47
CA LEU A 11 -19.52 20.56 -39.20
C LEU A 11 -20.00 19.66 -38.04
N PHE A 12 -21.24 19.19 -38.06
CA PHE A 12 -21.74 18.23 -37.06
C PHE A 12 -21.30 16.78 -37.31
N ILE A 13 -21.01 16.40 -38.56
CA ILE A 13 -20.56 15.03 -38.91
C ILE A 13 -19.03 14.88 -38.76
N GLY A 14 -18.28 15.98 -38.66
CA GLY A 14 -16.81 16.00 -38.74
C GLY A 14 -16.02 15.78 -37.45
N VAL A 15 -16.64 15.71 -36.28
CA VAL A 15 -15.92 15.45 -35.01
C VAL A 15 -16.59 14.30 -34.28
N VAL A 16 -16.43 13.10 -34.83
CA VAL A 16 -16.34 11.91 -33.97
C VAL A 16 -14.86 11.62 -33.86
N ALA A 17 -14.15 12.45 -33.07
CA ALA A 17 -12.79 12.10 -32.68
C ALA A 17 -12.91 10.84 -31.84
N SER A 18 -12.43 9.71 -32.37
CA SER A 18 -12.11 8.55 -31.53
C SER A 18 -10.99 9.00 -30.61
N GLN A 19 -11.34 9.43 -29.40
CA GLN A 19 -10.40 9.88 -28.37
C GLN A 19 -9.50 8.70 -28.00
N ASN A 20 -8.30 8.64 -28.58
CA ASN A 20 -7.28 7.68 -28.20
C ASN A 20 -6.37 8.35 -27.17
N CYS A 21 -6.69 8.17 -25.89
CA CYS A 21 -5.76 8.47 -24.81
C CYS A 21 -4.58 7.48 -24.85
N THR A 22 -3.44 7.87 -24.27
CA THR A 22 -2.34 6.94 -24.03
C THR A 22 -2.79 5.81 -23.09
N ASP A 23 -2.13 4.65 -23.14
CA ASP A 23 -2.61 3.39 -22.51
C ASP A 23 -2.87 3.45 -20.99
N ASP A 24 -2.50 4.55 -20.33
CA ASP A 24 -2.61 4.79 -18.88
C ASP A 24 -3.52 5.98 -18.49
N HIS A 25 -4.24 6.60 -19.44
CA HIS A 25 -5.11 7.75 -19.16
C HIS A 25 -6.51 7.63 -19.77
N TRP A 26 -7.47 8.36 -19.20
CA TRP A 26 -8.86 8.40 -19.64
C TRP A 26 -9.52 9.79 -19.49
N GLY A 27 -10.68 9.96 -20.14
CA GLY A 27 -11.50 11.18 -20.10
C GLY A 27 -11.35 12.04 -21.37
N GLU A 28 -12.21 13.05 -21.50
CA GLU A 28 -12.26 13.94 -22.67
C GLU A 28 -10.92 14.64 -22.96
N ASP A 29 -10.17 14.98 -21.90
CA ASP A 29 -8.85 15.60 -22.01
C ASP A 29 -7.68 14.62 -21.76
N CYS A 30 -7.96 13.33 -21.54
CA CYS A 30 -6.96 12.33 -21.13
C CYS A 30 -6.14 12.73 -19.87
N MET A 31 -6.73 13.51 -18.97
CA MET A 31 -6.05 14.01 -17.75
C MET A 31 -6.21 13.08 -16.55
N ASN A 32 -7.12 12.09 -16.61
CA ASN A 32 -7.33 11.17 -15.52
C ASN A 32 -6.45 9.92 -15.72
N ALA A 33 -5.67 9.54 -14.71
CA ALA A 33 -4.90 8.31 -14.76
C ALA A 33 -5.81 7.08 -14.58
N CYS A 34 -5.50 5.98 -15.26
CA CYS A 34 -6.09 4.68 -14.98
C CYS A 34 -5.69 4.23 -13.55
N GLY A 35 -6.62 3.59 -12.84
CA GLY A 35 -6.30 2.94 -11.57
C GLY A 35 -5.57 1.60 -11.77
N ASN A 36 -5.56 0.77 -10.73
CA ASN A 36 -4.89 -0.53 -10.77
C ASN A 36 -5.76 -1.61 -11.44
N CYS A 37 -5.86 -1.51 -12.76
CA CYS A 37 -6.56 -2.48 -13.60
C CYS A 37 -5.75 -3.79 -13.76
N TYR A 38 -6.45 -4.92 -13.87
CA TYR A 38 -5.85 -6.19 -14.24
C TYR A 38 -5.63 -6.27 -15.75
N VAL A 39 -4.38 -6.48 -16.18
CA VAL A 39 -3.98 -6.48 -17.60
C VAL A 39 -3.59 -7.90 -18.00
N LEU A 40 -4.23 -8.43 -19.05
CA LEU A 40 -3.94 -9.77 -19.60
C LEU A 40 -2.87 -9.74 -20.69
N ASP A 41 -2.84 -8.66 -21.48
CA ASP A 41 -1.93 -8.46 -22.60
C ASP A 41 -1.42 -7.01 -22.57
N SER A 42 -0.11 -6.83 -22.63
CA SER A 42 0.54 -5.52 -22.63
C SER A 42 0.25 -4.69 -23.88
N ASN A 43 -0.31 -5.29 -24.94
CA ASN A 43 -0.74 -4.59 -26.15
C ASN A 43 -2.16 -4.03 -26.08
N GLN A 44 -2.90 -4.25 -24.98
CA GLN A 44 -4.24 -3.71 -24.79
C GLN A 44 -4.21 -2.48 -23.85
N PRO A 45 -5.08 -1.49 -24.09
CA PRO A 45 -5.21 -0.35 -23.18
C PRO A 45 -5.62 -0.84 -21.79
N LYS A 46 -5.00 -0.29 -20.73
CA LYS A 46 -5.22 -0.77 -19.36
C LYS A 46 -6.62 -0.48 -18.84
N CYS A 47 -7.16 0.68 -19.20
CA CYS A 47 -8.53 1.07 -18.92
C CYS A 47 -9.19 1.66 -20.17
N ASP A 48 -10.52 1.71 -20.16
CA ASP A 48 -11.30 2.33 -21.23
C ASP A 48 -10.93 3.83 -21.33
N PRO A 49 -10.47 4.34 -22.49
CA PRO A 49 -9.95 5.70 -22.62
C PRO A 49 -11.04 6.78 -22.45
N ILE A 50 -12.32 6.42 -22.52
CA ILE A 50 -13.45 7.35 -22.37
C ILE A 50 -13.97 7.31 -20.93
N THR A 51 -14.19 6.10 -20.39
CA THR A 51 -14.87 5.89 -19.11
C THR A 51 -13.94 5.60 -17.93
N GLY A 52 -12.68 5.22 -18.20
CA GLY A 52 -11.71 4.80 -17.18
C GLY A 52 -11.94 3.41 -16.61
N LYS A 53 -12.94 2.68 -17.12
CA LYS A 53 -13.33 1.37 -16.60
C LYS A 53 -12.32 0.29 -16.98
N CYS A 54 -11.97 -0.56 -16.03
CA CYS A 54 -11.07 -1.69 -16.28
C CYS A 54 -11.86 -2.87 -16.90
N ALA A 55 -11.38 -3.39 -18.04
CA ALA A 55 -12.05 -4.48 -18.76
C ALA A 55 -12.04 -5.81 -18.00
N ASN A 56 -10.91 -6.14 -17.36
CA ASN A 56 -10.72 -7.40 -16.64
C ASN A 56 -10.88 -7.25 -15.11
N GLY A 57 -11.41 -6.12 -14.64
CA GLY A 57 -11.50 -5.80 -13.22
C GLY A 57 -10.19 -5.28 -12.62
N CYS A 58 -10.13 -5.28 -11.28
CA CYS A 58 -9.02 -4.71 -10.51
C CYS A 58 -8.00 -5.76 -10.09
N THR A 59 -6.75 -5.33 -9.90
CA THR A 59 -5.76 -6.16 -9.20
C THR A 59 -6.15 -6.35 -7.72
N GLY A 60 -5.53 -7.34 -7.07
CA GLY A 60 -5.76 -7.61 -5.66
C GLY A 60 -5.56 -6.36 -4.79
N GLY A 61 -6.46 -6.13 -3.85
CA GLY A 61 -6.40 -4.95 -2.98
C GLY A 61 -6.90 -3.65 -3.62
N TYR A 62 -7.55 -3.67 -4.79
CA TYR A 62 -8.17 -2.49 -5.40
C TYR A 62 -9.65 -2.71 -5.75
N THR A 63 -10.44 -1.64 -5.68
CA THR A 63 -11.89 -1.64 -5.85
C THR A 63 -12.37 -0.37 -6.55
N GLY A 64 -13.64 -0.37 -6.97
CA GLY A 64 -14.25 0.71 -7.74
C GLY A 64 -14.29 0.40 -9.24
N VAL A 65 -15.05 1.20 -10.00
CA VAL A 65 -15.24 0.99 -11.46
C VAL A 65 -13.92 1.15 -12.21
N ASN A 66 -13.08 2.05 -11.72
CA ASN A 66 -11.80 2.43 -12.33
C ASN A 66 -10.61 1.92 -11.51
N CYS A 67 -10.84 1.07 -10.49
CA CYS A 67 -9.82 0.49 -9.63
C CYS A 67 -8.89 1.51 -8.93
N GLU A 68 -9.44 2.67 -8.61
CA GLU A 68 -8.73 3.77 -7.92
C GLU A 68 -8.69 3.57 -6.40
N LYS A 69 -9.66 2.84 -5.83
CA LYS A 69 -9.83 2.74 -4.39
C LYS A 69 -9.09 1.52 -3.84
N ALA A 70 -8.00 1.75 -3.13
CA ALA A 70 -7.29 0.70 -2.41
C ALA A 70 -8.15 0.12 -1.27
N ASN A 71 -8.03 -1.18 -1.06
CA ASN A 71 -8.66 -1.93 0.02
C ASN A 71 -7.56 -2.47 0.94
N CYS A 72 -7.60 -2.07 2.20
CA CYS A 72 -6.64 -2.52 3.20
C CYS A 72 -7.23 -3.69 3.96
N VAL A 73 -6.45 -4.77 4.14
CA VAL A 73 -6.88 -5.94 4.93
C VAL A 73 -6.93 -5.58 6.41
N GLN A 74 -5.99 -4.74 6.85
CA GLN A 74 -5.96 -4.17 8.19
C GLN A 74 -6.64 -2.81 8.26
N ASP A 75 -7.22 -2.51 9.42
CA ASP A 75 -7.81 -1.21 9.73
C ASP A 75 -6.70 -0.15 9.89
N CYS A 76 -6.78 0.93 9.12
CA CYS A 76 -5.82 2.04 9.15
C CYS A 76 -6.06 3.01 10.31
N GLY A 77 -7.11 2.78 11.13
CA GLY A 77 -7.47 3.68 12.22
C GLY A 77 -7.75 5.09 11.70
N PRO A 78 -7.06 6.14 12.20
CA PRO A 78 -7.23 7.51 11.71
C PRO A 78 -6.60 7.76 10.32
N GLY A 79 -5.81 6.81 9.81
CA GLY A 79 -5.14 6.92 8.51
C GLY A 79 -6.04 6.58 7.32
N LEU A 80 -5.54 6.92 6.13
CA LEU A 80 -6.19 6.63 4.86
C LEU A 80 -5.49 5.46 4.16
N CYS A 81 -6.27 4.52 3.64
CA CYS A 81 -5.77 3.43 2.80
C CYS A 81 -5.44 3.98 1.41
N VAL A 82 -4.17 3.97 1.02
CA VAL A 82 -3.70 4.52 -0.27
C VAL A 82 -3.16 3.45 -1.22
N ALA A 83 -2.72 2.31 -0.69
CA ALA A 83 -2.35 1.14 -1.47
C ALA A 83 -2.66 -0.15 -0.70
N GLU A 84 -2.52 -1.31 -1.34
CA GLU A 84 -2.72 -2.60 -0.70
C GLU A 84 -1.88 -2.71 0.59
N ASN A 85 -2.55 -2.83 1.73
CA ASN A 85 -1.93 -2.92 3.07
C ASN A 85 -0.97 -1.76 3.40
N TYR A 86 -1.21 -0.57 2.84
CA TYR A 86 -0.42 0.63 3.10
C TYR A 86 -1.32 1.81 3.45
N CYS A 87 -1.24 2.23 4.71
CA CYS A 87 -1.92 3.39 5.26
C CYS A 87 -0.99 4.61 5.23
N ALA A 88 -1.52 5.76 4.80
CA ALA A 88 -0.84 7.05 4.81
C ALA A 88 -1.69 8.10 5.54
N ASN A 89 -1.09 9.25 5.83
CA ASN A 89 -1.75 10.37 6.50
C ASN A 89 -2.41 9.95 7.83
N CYS A 90 -1.63 9.33 8.72
CA CYS A 90 -2.07 8.77 9.99
C CYS A 90 -2.56 9.79 11.04
N GLY A 91 -2.72 11.06 10.66
CA GLY A 91 -3.09 12.16 11.54
C GLY A 91 -1.93 12.63 12.42
N ASP A 92 -1.60 11.86 13.46
CA ASP A 92 -0.59 12.25 14.44
C ASP A 92 0.83 11.82 14.05
N ILE A 93 1.82 12.62 14.45
CA ILE A 93 3.25 12.34 14.21
C ILE A 93 3.77 11.08 14.92
N SER A 94 3.03 10.57 15.89
CA SER A 94 3.40 9.35 16.64
C SER A 94 3.04 8.07 15.88
N LEU A 95 2.10 8.16 14.94
CA LEU A 95 1.59 7.04 14.16
C LEU A 95 2.35 6.96 12.84
N VAL A 96 2.89 5.79 12.52
CA VAL A 96 3.79 5.63 11.37
C VAL A 96 3.25 4.57 10.39
N SER A 97 3.33 4.87 9.08
CA SER A 97 3.08 3.92 7.99
C SER A 97 3.98 2.69 8.12
N PRO A 98 3.52 1.48 7.73
CA PRO A 98 2.39 1.19 6.83
C PRO A 98 1.03 0.98 7.52
N ASN A 99 0.97 0.90 8.86
CA ASN A 99 -0.26 0.52 9.58
C ASN A 99 -0.75 1.59 10.56
N CYS A 100 -0.18 2.80 10.52
CA CYS A 100 -0.49 3.87 11.46
C CYS A 100 -0.42 3.39 12.92
N GLU A 101 0.69 2.75 13.28
CA GLU A 101 0.92 2.27 14.64
C GLU A 101 1.84 3.23 15.40
N ASP A 102 1.64 3.35 16.71
CA ASP A 102 2.46 4.21 17.56
C ASP A 102 3.93 3.76 17.59
N ILE A 103 4.83 4.65 17.16
CA ILE A 103 6.28 4.42 17.16
C ILE A 103 6.83 4.11 18.57
N ARG A 104 6.16 4.61 19.61
CA ARG A 104 6.54 4.41 21.02
C ARG A 104 6.45 2.94 21.43
N LEU A 105 5.49 2.18 20.91
CA LEU A 105 5.33 0.76 21.21
C LEU A 105 6.49 -0.07 20.64
N ARG A 106 6.90 0.21 19.40
CA ARG A 106 8.06 -0.45 18.77
C ARG A 106 9.35 -0.16 19.52
N GLY A 107 9.53 1.08 19.98
CA GLY A 107 10.66 1.46 20.83
C GLY A 107 10.68 0.69 22.16
N LEU A 108 9.52 0.56 22.81
CA LEU A 108 9.39 -0.20 24.05
C LEU A 108 9.71 -1.68 23.85
N LEU A 109 9.16 -2.31 22.82
CA LEU A 109 9.46 -3.72 22.48
C LEU A 109 10.95 -3.94 22.25
N GLY A 110 11.63 -3.06 21.51
CA GLY A 110 13.07 -3.15 21.30
C GLY A 110 13.87 -3.05 22.61
N SER A 111 13.50 -2.12 23.50
CA SER A 111 14.15 -1.98 24.80
C SER A 111 13.94 -3.22 25.69
N LEU A 112 12.73 -3.76 25.74
CA LEU A 112 12.42 -4.97 26.51
C LEU A 112 13.23 -6.18 26.02
N MET A 113 13.39 -6.34 24.70
CA MET A 113 14.22 -7.41 24.15
C MET A 113 15.67 -7.28 24.57
N ALA A 114 16.25 -6.07 24.56
CA ALA A 114 17.62 -5.83 25.00
C ALA A 114 17.82 -6.18 26.48
N PHE A 115 16.92 -5.72 27.36
CA PHE A 115 16.97 -6.08 28.78
C PHE A 115 16.82 -7.58 29.00
N GLY A 116 15.96 -8.25 28.23
CA GLY A 116 15.82 -9.71 28.25
C GLY A 116 17.13 -10.42 27.95
N VAL A 117 17.84 -10.01 26.88
CA VAL A 117 19.13 -10.60 26.49
C VAL A 117 20.20 -10.38 27.57
N ILE A 118 20.26 -9.18 28.16
CA ILE A 118 21.21 -8.87 29.24
C ILE A 118 20.90 -9.72 30.48
N ALA A 119 19.64 -9.84 30.87
CA ALA A 119 19.25 -10.64 32.03
C ALA A 119 19.58 -12.13 31.83
N VAL A 120 19.29 -12.69 30.65
CA VAL A 120 19.60 -14.09 30.32
C VAL A 120 21.11 -14.34 30.33
N SER A 121 21.91 -13.45 29.76
CA SER A 121 23.37 -13.62 29.76
C SER A 121 23.98 -13.56 31.17
N VAL A 122 23.58 -12.58 31.99
CA VAL A 122 24.05 -12.45 33.38
C VAL A 122 23.64 -13.65 34.22
N THR A 123 22.40 -14.14 34.07
CA THR A 123 21.93 -15.32 34.80
C THR A 123 22.69 -16.58 34.40
N LEU A 124 22.91 -16.82 33.09
CA LEU A 124 23.69 -17.97 32.62
C LEU A 124 25.15 -17.93 33.11
N CYS A 125 25.81 -16.77 33.03
CA CYS A 125 27.16 -16.60 33.58
C CYS A 125 27.19 -16.84 35.10
N GLY A 126 26.20 -16.32 35.82
CA GLY A 126 26.04 -16.51 37.26
C GLY A 126 25.90 -18.00 37.63
N PHE A 127 24.94 -18.70 37.02
CA PHE A 127 24.74 -20.13 37.25
C PHE A 127 25.95 -20.96 36.86
N GLY A 128 26.58 -20.67 35.72
CA GLY A 128 27.80 -21.34 35.26
C GLY A 128 28.95 -21.20 36.27
N SER A 129 29.15 -20.00 36.82
CA SER A 129 30.19 -19.74 37.82
C SER A 129 29.98 -20.52 39.13
N ILE A 130 28.73 -20.57 39.61
CA ILE A 130 28.36 -21.32 40.83
C ILE A 130 28.55 -22.81 40.60
N TRP A 131 28.09 -23.32 39.45
CA TRP A 131 28.22 -24.72 39.08
C TRP A 131 29.69 -25.15 38.98
N TRP A 132 30.54 -24.33 38.35
CA TRP A 132 31.98 -24.59 38.25
C TRP A 132 32.65 -24.67 39.62
N LYS A 133 32.35 -23.71 40.52
CA LYS A 133 32.90 -23.71 41.89
C LYS A 133 32.49 -24.96 42.67
N ARG A 134 31.23 -25.40 42.58
CA ARG A 134 30.76 -26.64 43.21
C ARG A 134 31.46 -27.90 42.71
N ARG A 135 31.85 -27.93 41.43
CA ARG A 135 32.54 -29.08 40.83
C ARG A 135 33.99 -29.21 41.30
N MET A 136 34.66 -28.08 41.56
CA MET A 136 36.06 -28.08 42.00
C MET A 136 36.22 -28.36 43.50
N ASP A 137 35.36 -27.79 44.34
CA ASP A 137 35.45 -27.92 45.79
C ASP A 137 34.18 -28.59 46.38
N PRO A 138 34.13 -29.93 46.48
CA PRO A 138 32.96 -30.64 47.03
C PRO A 138 32.72 -30.38 48.53
N SER A 139 33.62 -29.68 49.23
CA SER A 139 33.47 -29.27 50.63
C SER A 139 32.68 -27.97 50.83
N VAL A 140 32.31 -27.25 49.75
CA VAL A 140 31.48 -26.03 49.84
C VAL A 140 30.00 -26.42 49.79
N THR A 141 29.47 -26.87 50.92
CA THR A 141 28.03 -27.01 51.16
C THR A 141 27.61 -26.03 52.26
N LEU A 142 26.83 -25.02 51.87
CA LEU A 142 26.12 -24.02 52.70
C LEU A 142 26.95 -23.32 53.78
#